data_AF-A0A9E5E9J9-F1
#
_entry.id   AF-A0A9E5E9J9-F1
#
_cell.length_a   1.000
_cell.length_b   1.000
_cell.length_c   1.000
_cell.angle_alpha   90.00
_cell.angle_beta   90.00
_cell.angle_gamma   90.00
#
_symmetry.space_group_name_H-M   'P 1'
#
loop_
_entity.id
_entity.type
_entity.pdbx_description
1 polymer ?
#
loop_
_entity_poly.entity_id
_entity_poly.type
_entity_poly.pdbx_seq_one_letter_code
_entity_poly.pdbx_strand_id
1 'polypeptide(L)'
;MNSSAHQPNRPLPLAGVKVLDVSQVMAGPYCCMLLADMGADVIKVEPPGSGDQTRGAMGFKMKGPDSMGFLNMNRNKRSIAINLKSDAGKAILFELAKDADILVENYRPGVMKRLGVGYEVMSKINPALVYVSISGFGQSGPWAERPGFDLMA
;
A
#
# COMPACT_ATOMS: atom_id res chain seq x y z
N MET A 1 16.29 30.07 34.13
CA MET A 1 15.67 28.75 33.87
C MET A 1 14.43 28.99 33.03
N ASN A 2 14.55 28.98 31.70
CA ASN A 2 13.38 29.19 30.84
C ASN A 2 12.62 27.86 30.71
N SER A 3 11.41 27.88 31.23
CA SER A 3 10.40 26.84 31.10
C SER A 3 10.24 26.46 29.64
N SER A 4 10.53 25.21 29.31
CA SER A 4 10.16 24.58 28.05
C SER A 4 8.65 24.57 27.97
N ALA A 5 8.08 25.54 27.24
CA ALA A 5 6.67 25.53 26.88
C ALA A 5 6.41 24.23 26.11
N HIS A 6 5.67 23.32 26.72
CA HIS A 6 5.15 22.12 26.08
C HIS A 6 4.35 22.59 24.85
N GLN A 7 4.92 22.43 23.65
CA GLN A 7 4.18 22.74 22.44
C GLN A 7 2.93 21.86 22.43
N PRO A 8 1.74 22.40 22.14
CA PRO A 8 0.54 21.60 22.02
C PRO A 8 0.83 20.46 21.03
N ASN A 9 0.44 19.24 21.38
CA ASN A 9 0.64 18.05 20.57
C ASN A 9 -0.06 18.25 19.22
N ARG A 10 0.66 18.81 18.24
CA ARG A 10 0.10 19.11 16.91
C ARG A 10 -0.11 17.76 16.22
N PRO A 11 -1.31 17.52 15.67
CA PRO A 11 -1.53 16.31 14.89
C PRO A 11 -0.50 16.25 13.75
N LEU A 12 -0.02 15.04 13.44
CA LEU A 12 0.89 14.83 12.32
C LEU A 12 0.23 15.27 11.00
N PRO A 13 1.01 15.63 9.97
CA PRO A 13 0.48 16.26 8.75
C PRO A 13 -0.61 15.49 8.01
N LEU A 14 -0.62 14.15 8.11
CA LEU A 14 -1.64 13.27 7.49
C LEU A 14 -2.55 12.61 8.53
N ALA A 15 -2.62 13.14 9.75
CA ALA A 15 -3.55 12.64 10.75
C ALA A 15 -5.00 12.67 10.22
N GLY A 16 -5.67 11.53 10.29
CA GLY A 16 -7.04 11.35 9.79
C GLY A 16 -7.15 10.85 8.35
N VAL A 17 -6.05 10.84 7.58
CA VAL A 17 -6.01 10.27 6.23
C VAL A 17 -5.97 8.76 6.30
N LYS A 18 -6.84 8.07 5.55
CA LYS A 18 -6.92 6.62 5.45
C LYS A 18 -6.36 6.11 4.13
N VAL A 19 -5.42 5.16 4.20
CA VAL A 19 -4.71 4.63 3.04
C VAL A 19 -4.88 3.11 2.96
N LEU A 20 -5.26 2.63 1.77
CA LEU A 20 -5.22 1.22 1.42
C LEU A 20 -3.93 0.93 0.64
N ASP A 21 -3.00 0.25 1.30
CA ASP A 21 -1.75 -0.23 0.69
C ASP A 21 -1.98 -1.65 0.14
N VAL A 22 -2.32 -1.76 -1.14
CA VAL A 22 -2.48 -3.04 -1.86
C VAL A 22 -1.16 -3.45 -2.55
N SER A 23 -0.07 -2.76 -2.23
CA SER A 23 1.20 -2.86 -2.91
C SER A 23 2.12 -3.90 -2.26
N GLN A 24 3.17 -4.28 -2.98
CA GLN A 24 4.11 -5.33 -2.58
C GLN A 24 5.55 -4.97 -2.95
N VAL A 25 6.51 -5.71 -2.39
CA VAL A 25 7.93 -5.55 -2.69
C VAL A 25 8.47 -4.23 -2.16
N MET A 26 8.59 -3.15 -2.96
CA MET A 26 9.31 -1.95 -2.53
C MET A 26 8.69 -0.60 -2.81
N ALA A 27 8.45 -0.24 -4.08
CA ALA A 27 8.07 1.14 -4.42
C ALA A 27 6.76 1.58 -3.73
N GLY A 28 5.70 0.77 -3.81
CA GLY A 28 4.45 1.04 -3.13
C GLY A 28 4.54 0.96 -1.60
N PRO A 29 5.14 -0.10 -1.01
CA PRO A 29 5.27 -0.19 0.44
C PRO A 29 6.07 0.99 1.03
N TYR A 30 7.14 1.42 0.37
CA TYR A 30 7.92 2.57 0.79
C TYR A 30 7.11 3.88 0.74
N CYS A 31 6.35 4.10 -0.34
CA CYS A 31 5.42 5.24 -0.43
C CYS A 31 4.45 5.25 0.75
N CYS A 32 3.77 4.14 1.01
CA CYS A 32 2.78 4.05 2.08
C CYS A 32 3.41 4.12 3.48
N MET A 33 4.65 3.68 3.64
CA MET A 33 5.40 3.85 4.89
C MET A 33 5.63 5.33 5.20
N LEU A 34 6.00 6.14 4.20
CA LEU A 34 6.15 7.58 4.40
C LEU A 34 4.81 8.24 4.79
N LEU A 35 3.70 7.81 4.20
CA LEU A 35 2.36 8.29 4.59
C LEU A 35 2.03 7.92 6.04
N ALA A 36 2.33 6.67 6.45
CA ALA A 36 2.15 6.21 7.82
C ALA A 36 3.04 6.99 8.82
N ASP A 37 4.31 7.22 8.47
CA ASP A 37 5.26 8.00 9.27
C ASP A 37 4.80 9.47 9.44
N MET A 38 4.02 9.99 8.49
CA MET A 38 3.36 11.31 8.56
C MET A 38 1.97 11.28 9.21
N GLY A 39 1.55 10.15 9.79
CA GLY A 39 0.33 10.02 10.61
C GLY A 39 -0.92 9.50 9.92
N ALA A 40 -0.82 9.05 8.66
CA ALA A 40 -1.94 8.39 7.99
C ALA A 40 -2.24 7.01 8.63
N ASP A 41 -3.52 6.63 8.68
CA ASP A 41 -3.95 5.27 9.03
C ASP A 41 -3.82 4.38 7.79
N VAL A 42 -2.75 3.58 7.76
CA VAL A 42 -2.42 2.73 6.61
C VAL A 42 -2.79 1.28 6.89
N ILE A 43 -3.67 0.74 6.08
CA ILE A 43 -4.03 -0.69 6.06
C ILE A 43 -3.34 -1.34 4.86
N LYS A 44 -2.40 -2.23 5.15
CA LYS A 44 -1.79 -3.11 4.15
C LYS A 44 -2.70 -4.31 3.86
N VAL A 45 -3.10 -4.44 2.61
CA VAL A 45 -3.92 -5.54 2.09
C VAL A 45 -3.02 -6.58 1.46
N GLU A 46 -2.96 -7.76 2.06
CA GLU A 46 -2.01 -8.81 1.68
C GLU A 46 -2.73 -10.10 1.24
N PRO A 47 -2.14 -10.91 0.35
CA PRO A 47 -2.71 -12.21 0.03
C PRO A 47 -2.63 -13.15 1.25
N PRO A 48 -3.65 -14.01 1.49
CA PRO A 48 -3.62 -14.95 2.59
C PRO A 48 -2.51 -16.00 2.42
N GLY A 49 -1.99 -16.47 3.56
CA GLY A 49 -0.95 -17.49 3.63
C GLY A 49 0.46 -16.92 3.44
N SER A 50 0.74 -16.27 2.30
CA SER A 50 2.09 -15.76 1.99
C SER A 50 2.34 -14.35 2.52
N GLY A 51 1.31 -13.50 2.52
CA GLY A 51 1.46 -12.06 2.69
C GLY A 51 2.30 -11.41 1.57
N ASP A 52 2.85 -10.23 1.85
CA ASP A 52 3.86 -9.57 1.01
C ASP A 52 5.10 -10.45 0.84
N GLN A 53 5.63 -10.53 -0.38
CA GLN A 53 6.81 -11.34 -0.71
C GLN A 53 8.01 -11.01 0.17
N THR A 54 8.13 -9.74 0.60
CA THR A 54 9.23 -9.32 1.47
C THR A 54 9.17 -9.96 2.85
N ARG A 55 8.02 -10.46 3.34
CA ARG A 55 7.94 -11.14 4.66
C ARG A 55 8.94 -12.30 4.78
N GLY A 56 9.13 -13.03 3.69
CA GLY A 56 10.06 -14.17 3.63
C GLY A 56 11.39 -13.89 2.90
N ALA A 57 11.60 -12.68 2.39
CA ALA A 57 12.71 -12.34 1.49
C ALA A 57 13.42 -11.04 1.91
N MET A 58 14.45 -10.61 1.15
CA MET A 58 15.15 -9.33 1.33
C MET A 58 15.76 -9.11 2.73
N GLY A 59 16.73 -9.95 3.08
CA GLY A 59 17.55 -9.82 4.28
C GLY A 59 17.35 -10.95 5.28
N PHE A 60 17.97 -10.80 6.46
CA PHE A 60 17.84 -11.76 7.55
C PHE A 60 16.54 -11.55 8.32
N LYS A 61 16.13 -12.58 9.06
CA LYS A 61 15.01 -12.51 10.00
C LYS A 61 15.55 -12.10 11.37
N MET A 62 14.81 -11.21 12.05
CA MET A 62 15.06 -10.88 13.45
C MET A 62 14.21 -11.80 14.35
N LYS A 63 13.64 -11.27 15.44
CA LYS A 63 12.66 -11.99 16.25
C LYS A 63 11.32 -12.06 15.51
N GLY A 64 10.89 -13.26 15.16
CA GLY A 64 9.61 -13.51 14.48
C GLY A 64 9.77 -14.04 13.05
N PRO A 65 8.66 -14.24 12.34
CA PRO A 65 8.67 -14.87 11.02
C PRO A 65 9.08 -13.92 9.87
N ASP A 66 9.00 -12.61 10.09
CA ASP A 66 9.19 -11.57 9.08
C ASP A 66 10.67 -11.18 8.90
N SER A 67 11.03 -10.83 7.67
CA SER A 67 12.36 -10.33 7.31
C SER A 67 12.57 -8.87 7.72
N MET A 68 13.85 -8.47 7.79
CA MET A 68 14.22 -7.06 7.91
C MET A 68 13.71 -6.18 6.77
N GLY A 69 13.66 -6.69 5.54
CA GLY A 69 13.11 -5.95 4.40
C GLY A 69 11.64 -5.58 4.61
N PHE A 70 10.83 -6.54 5.04
CA PHE A 70 9.42 -6.28 5.33
C PHE A 70 9.25 -5.28 6.48
N LEU A 71 9.94 -5.50 7.59
CA LEU A 71 9.81 -4.67 8.80
C LEU A 71 10.24 -3.22 8.54
N ASN A 72 11.31 -3.00 7.78
CA ASN A 72 11.80 -1.66 7.46
C ASN A 72 10.80 -0.87 6.61
N MET A 73 10.00 -1.52 5.77
CA MET A 73 9.13 -0.85 4.78
C MET A 73 7.65 -0.90 5.12
N ASN A 74 7.27 -1.60 6.19
CA ASN A 74 5.88 -1.76 6.60
C ASN A 74 5.63 -1.44 8.08
N ARG A 75 6.59 -0.80 8.76
CA ARG A 75 6.34 -0.19 10.07
C ARG A 75 5.17 0.81 9.99
N ASN A 76 4.50 1.02 11.13
CA ASN A 76 3.35 1.92 11.29
C ASN A 76 2.09 1.55 10.49
N LYS A 77 2.06 0.38 9.83
CA LYS A 77 0.88 -0.11 9.09
C LYS A 77 0.15 -1.18 9.87
N ARG A 78 -1.17 -1.21 9.74
CA ARG A 78 -2.01 -2.37 10.10
C ARG A 78 -2.04 -3.34 8.91
N SER A 79 -2.25 -4.63 9.14
CA SER A 79 -2.28 -5.64 8.07
C SER A 79 -3.59 -6.42 8.10
N ILE A 80 -4.15 -6.68 6.92
CA ILE A 80 -5.30 -7.57 6.71
C ILE A 80 -5.02 -8.49 5.53
N ALA A 81 -5.32 -9.78 5.70
CA ALA A 81 -5.22 -10.76 4.62
C ALA A 81 -6.54 -10.83 3.83
N ILE A 82 -6.49 -10.54 2.52
CA ILE A 82 -7.65 -10.56 1.63
C ILE A 82 -7.32 -11.30 0.33
N ASN A 83 -8.12 -12.30 -0.02
CA ASN A 83 -8.02 -12.96 -1.32
C ASN A 83 -8.77 -12.17 -2.41
N LEU A 84 -8.07 -11.28 -3.11
CA LEU A 84 -8.64 -10.47 -4.21
C LEU A 84 -9.04 -11.27 -5.45
N LYS A 85 -8.76 -12.58 -5.51
CA LYS A 85 -9.30 -13.46 -6.56
C LYS A 85 -10.72 -13.94 -6.26
N SER A 86 -11.18 -13.80 -5.02
CA SER A 86 -12.53 -14.20 -4.59
C SER A 86 -13.48 -13.02 -4.60
N ASP A 87 -14.76 -13.26 -4.91
CA ASP A 87 -15.79 -12.20 -4.86
C ASP A 87 -15.96 -11.63 -3.45
N ALA A 88 -15.91 -12.48 -2.43
CA ALA A 88 -15.93 -12.04 -1.03
C ALA A 88 -14.74 -11.14 -0.67
N GLY A 89 -13.53 -11.48 -1.12
CA GLY A 89 -12.34 -10.66 -0.88
C GLY A 89 -12.40 -9.31 -1.60
N LYS A 90 -12.89 -9.29 -2.84
CA LYS A 90 -13.14 -8.03 -3.57
C LYS A 90 -14.18 -7.18 -2.85
N ALA A 91 -15.27 -7.78 -2.37
CA ALA A 91 -16.29 -7.07 -1.60
C ALA A 91 -15.72 -6.43 -0.32
N ILE A 92 -14.86 -7.13 0.41
CA ILE A 92 -14.19 -6.55 1.60
C ILE A 92 -13.33 -5.34 1.19
N LEU A 93 -12.54 -5.45 0.11
CA LEU A 93 -11.75 -4.31 -0.38
C LEU A 93 -12.63 -3.13 -0.78
N PHE A 94 -13.78 -3.39 -1.42
CA PHE A 94 -14.73 -2.34 -1.79
C PHE A 94 -15.34 -1.65 -0.57
N GLU A 95 -15.70 -2.39 0.48
CA GLU A 95 -16.17 -1.80 1.74
C GLU A 95 -15.10 -0.91 2.38
N LEU A 96 -13.85 -1.37 2.41
CA LEU A 96 -12.73 -0.55 2.90
C LEU A 96 -12.52 0.71 2.06
N ALA A 97 -12.68 0.61 0.73
CA ALA A 97 -12.45 1.71 -0.19
C ALA A 97 -13.49 2.84 -0.11
N LYS A 98 -14.70 2.57 0.40
CA LYS A 98 -15.76 3.59 0.58
C LYS A 98 -15.30 4.74 1.47
N ASP A 99 -14.52 4.44 2.50
CA ASP A 99 -14.05 5.41 3.49
C ASP A 99 -12.54 5.70 3.40
N ALA A 100 -11.87 5.18 2.38
CA ALA A 100 -10.45 5.43 2.15
C ALA A 100 -10.23 6.72 1.35
N ASP A 101 -9.17 7.45 1.67
CA ASP A 101 -8.79 8.64 0.91
C ASP A 101 -7.83 8.29 -0.24
N ILE A 102 -6.97 7.30 -0.02
CA ILE A 102 -5.93 6.90 -0.97
C ILE A 102 -5.90 5.38 -1.10
N LEU A 103 -5.78 4.87 -2.33
CA LEU A 103 -5.41 3.49 -2.62
C LEU A 103 -4.11 3.49 -3.40
N VAL A 104 -3.11 2.73 -2.93
CA VAL A 104 -1.82 2.56 -3.59
C VAL A 104 -1.65 1.12 -4.03
N GLU A 105 -1.27 0.93 -5.29
CA GLU A 105 -0.91 -0.38 -5.84
C GLU A 105 0.29 -0.28 -6.77
N ASN A 106 1.02 -1.39 -6.90
CA ASN A 106 2.18 -1.47 -7.78
C ASN A 106 2.27 -2.78 -8.55
N TYR A 107 1.12 -3.33 -8.94
CA TYR A 107 1.11 -4.49 -9.82
C TYR A 107 1.51 -4.09 -11.23
N ARG A 108 1.86 -5.10 -12.04
CA ARG A 108 2.04 -4.89 -13.48
C ARG A 108 0.75 -4.29 -14.07
N PRO A 109 0.86 -3.41 -15.08
CA PRO A 109 -0.31 -2.87 -15.77
C PRO A 109 -1.33 -3.95 -16.14
N GLY A 110 -2.61 -3.63 -15.96
CA GLY A 110 -3.72 -4.54 -16.24
C GLY A 110 -4.03 -5.60 -15.17
N VAL A 111 -3.16 -5.86 -14.19
CA VAL A 111 -3.43 -6.87 -13.14
C VAL A 111 -4.63 -6.48 -12.28
N MET A 112 -4.68 -5.26 -11.76
CA MET A 112 -5.80 -4.78 -10.92
C MET A 112 -7.12 -4.77 -11.71
N LYS A 113 -7.07 -4.43 -13.00
CA LYS A 113 -8.21 -4.49 -13.91
C LYS A 113 -8.74 -5.93 -14.07
N ARG A 114 -7.85 -6.90 -14.31
CA ARG A 114 -8.21 -8.32 -14.41
C ARG A 114 -8.76 -8.90 -13.10
N LEU A 115 -8.27 -8.40 -11.96
CA LEU A 115 -8.82 -8.74 -10.65
C LEU A 115 -10.17 -8.05 -10.38
N GLY A 116 -10.61 -7.11 -11.21
CA GLY A 116 -11.87 -6.38 -11.03
C GLY A 116 -11.82 -5.31 -9.93
N VAL A 117 -10.61 -4.87 -9.57
CA VAL A 117 -10.35 -3.90 -8.48
C VAL A 117 -9.51 -2.71 -8.99
N GLY A 118 -9.49 -2.50 -10.31
CA GLY A 118 -8.78 -1.40 -10.95
C GLY A 118 -9.50 -0.05 -10.83
N TYR A 119 -8.84 1.00 -11.33
CA TYR A 119 -9.31 2.39 -11.22
C TYR A 119 -10.76 2.60 -11.68
N GLU A 120 -11.17 1.99 -12.81
CA GLU A 120 -12.51 2.21 -13.38
C GLU A 120 -13.63 1.65 -12.48
N VAL A 121 -13.29 0.69 -11.61
CA VAL A 121 -14.21 0.11 -10.62
C VAL A 121 -14.15 0.92 -9.33
N MET A 122 -12.94 1.19 -8.83
CA MET A 122 -12.74 1.90 -7.57
C MET A 122 -13.27 3.33 -7.61
N SER A 123 -13.10 4.05 -8.72
CA SER A 123 -13.63 5.41 -8.90
C SER A 123 -15.16 5.49 -8.83
N LYS A 124 -15.87 4.39 -9.15
CA LYS A 124 -17.33 4.33 -9.03
C LYS A 124 -17.78 4.04 -7.59
N ILE A 125 -16.98 3.29 -6.84
CA ILE A 125 -17.22 2.98 -5.43
C ILE A 125 -16.99 4.22 -4.57
N ASN A 126 -15.89 4.93 -4.82
CA ASN A 126 -15.54 6.16 -4.13
C ASN A 126 -14.98 7.18 -5.14
N PRO A 127 -15.79 8.13 -5.61
CA PRO A 127 -15.36 9.17 -6.56
C PRO A 127 -14.31 10.14 -6.01
N ALA A 128 -14.14 10.23 -4.68
CA ALA A 128 -13.13 11.07 -4.04
C ALA A 128 -11.79 10.34 -3.85
N LEU A 129 -11.74 9.03 -4.11
CA LEU A 129 -10.55 8.21 -3.88
C LEU A 129 -9.39 8.64 -4.81
N VAL A 130 -8.26 8.97 -4.20
CA VAL A 130 -7.00 9.14 -4.93
C VAL A 130 -6.41 7.76 -5.21
N TYR A 131 -6.48 7.32 -6.47
CA TYR A 131 -5.92 6.03 -6.90
C TYR A 131 -4.50 6.22 -7.45
N VAL A 132 -3.53 5.60 -6.80
CA VAL A 132 -2.10 5.68 -7.15
C VAL A 132 -1.64 4.33 -7.68
N SER A 133 -1.10 4.33 -8.90
CA SER A 133 -0.53 3.15 -9.56
C SER A 133 0.95 3.38 -9.85
N ILE A 134 1.79 2.43 -9.43
CA ILE A 134 3.25 2.49 -9.63
C ILE A 134 3.70 1.28 -10.45
N SER A 135 4.36 1.50 -11.58
CA SER A 135 4.97 0.44 -12.39
C SER A 135 6.32 0.90 -12.93
N GLY A 136 7.18 -0.05 -13.34
CA GLY A 136 8.55 0.27 -13.77
C GLY A 136 8.65 1.26 -14.93
N PHE A 137 7.69 1.21 -15.87
CA PHE A 137 7.68 2.08 -17.06
C PHE A 137 6.37 2.87 -17.22
N GLY A 138 5.56 2.98 -16.17
CA GLY A 138 4.25 3.61 -16.21
C GLY A 138 3.13 2.70 -16.76
N GLN A 139 1.91 3.22 -16.77
CA GLN A 139 0.70 2.50 -17.20
C GLN A 139 0.44 2.61 -18.72
N SER A 140 1.26 3.38 -19.43
CA SER A 140 1.11 3.69 -20.86
C SER A 140 2.48 3.81 -21.54
N GLY A 141 2.49 3.75 -22.87
CA GLY A 141 3.71 3.89 -23.67
C GLY A 141 4.30 2.54 -24.10
N PRO A 142 5.35 2.56 -24.93
CA PRO A 142 5.86 1.38 -25.62
C PRO A 142 6.47 0.31 -24.68
N TRP A 143 6.78 0.68 -23.43
CA TRP A 143 7.41 -0.19 -22.45
C TRP A 143 6.51 -0.57 -21.28
N ALA A 144 5.23 -0.15 -21.27
CA ALA A 144 4.30 -0.38 -20.15
C ALA A 144 4.16 -1.87 -19.77
N GLU A 145 4.16 -2.75 -20.78
CA GLU A 145 4.03 -4.20 -20.57
C GLU A 145 5.35 -4.90 -20.22
N ARG A 146 6.48 -4.17 -20.18
CA ARG A 146 7.77 -4.76 -19.81
C ARG A 146 7.82 -5.01 -18.30
N PRO A 147 8.39 -6.14 -17.85
CA PRO A 147 8.65 -6.34 -16.43
C PRO A 147 9.60 -5.25 -15.92
N GLY A 148 9.25 -4.63 -14.80
CA GLY A 148 10.07 -3.61 -14.15
C GLY A 148 10.57 -4.09 -12.79
N PHE A 149 11.88 -4.05 -12.61
CA PHE A 149 12.58 -4.13 -11.33
C PHE A 149 13.67 -3.06 -11.35
N ASP A 150 14.22 -2.74 -10.19
CA ASP A 150 15.21 -1.68 -9.97
C ASP A 150 16.34 -1.66 -11.01
N LEU A 151 16.95 -2.82 -11.30
CA LEU A 151 18.06 -2.92 -12.27
C LEU A 151 17.68 -2.64 -13.74
N MET A 152 16.39 -2.56 -14.07
CA MET A 152 15.89 -2.37 -15.43
C MET A 152 15.27 -0.99 -15.68
N ALA A 153 14.86 -0.28 -14.63
CA ALA A 153 14.04 0.92 -14.71
C ALA A 153 14.85 2.21 -14.59
#